data_AF-A0AAD5F558-F1
#
_entry.id   AF-A0AAD5F558-F1
#
_cell.length_a   1.000
_cell.length_b   1.000
_cell.length_c   1.000
_cell.angle_alpha   90.00
_cell.angle_beta   90.00
_cell.angle_gamma   90.00
#
_symmetry.space_group_name_H-M   'P 1'
#
loop_
_entity.id
_entity.type
_entity.pdbx_description
1 polymer ?
#
loop_
_entity_poly.entity_id
_entity_poly.type
_entity_poly.pdbx_seq_one_letter_code
_entity_poly.pdbx_strand_id
1 'polypeptide(L)'
;MGNCSKTVLSIYLVDAHMLLRRKSLRTCSCRLWQIDGFPCTHAVAAILAKRDSVYDYVEYYYKTDFFRKAYESPIFPIPNIGKGLGSNGSAAGVVLPPITTRPAGRPPTKRIKAFGEFKRPLKCSRCSVARHNRKTCKAII
;
A
#
# COMPACT_ATOMS: atom_id res chain seq x y z
N MET A 1 0.04 2.73 34.39
CA MET A 1 0.18 3.69 33.26
C MET A 1 1.66 4.03 33.14
N GLY A 2 2.44 3.27 32.38
CA GLY A 2 3.88 3.43 32.38
C GLY A 2 4.51 2.90 31.08
N ASN A 3 5.44 3.69 30.55
CA ASN A 3 6.52 3.30 29.64
C ASN A 3 6.24 3.03 28.16
N CYS A 4 5.23 3.65 27.53
CA CYS A 4 5.10 3.59 26.04
C CYS A 4 5.67 4.82 25.30
N SER A 5 5.85 5.97 25.97
CA SER A 5 6.32 7.20 25.28
C SER A 5 7.84 7.34 25.17
N LYS A 6 8.63 6.64 26.00
CA LYS A 6 10.10 6.80 26.02
C LYS A 6 10.82 5.97 24.94
N THR A 7 10.25 4.83 24.53
CA THR A 7 10.80 3.97 23.47
C THR A 7 10.53 4.53 22.07
N VAL A 8 9.35 5.09 21.86
CA VAL A 8 8.94 5.70 20.60
C VAL A 8 9.82 6.92 20.27
N LEU A 9 10.06 7.81 21.24
CA LEU A 9 10.99 8.95 21.09
C LEU A 9 12.45 8.52 20.89
N SER A 10 12.89 7.43 21.53
CA SER A 10 14.22 6.85 21.34
C SER A 10 14.43 6.32 19.91
N ILE A 11 13.45 5.63 19.32
CA ILE A 11 13.53 5.14 17.94
C ILE A 11 13.58 6.32 16.97
N TYR A 12 12.75 7.35 17.19
CA TYR A 12 12.76 8.58 16.38
C TYR A 12 14.11 9.30 16.39
N LEU A 13 14.79 9.38 17.53
CA LEU A 13 16.09 10.06 17.63
C LEU A 13 17.22 9.30 16.94
N VAL A 14 17.22 7.95 16.96
CA VAL A 14 18.24 7.13 16.28
C VAL A 14 18.03 7.14 14.77
N ASP A 15 16.78 7.10 14.28
CA ASP A 15 16.47 7.22 12.85
C ASP A 15 16.74 8.64 12.32
N ALA A 16 16.48 9.69 13.12
CA ALA A 16 16.80 11.07 12.75
C ALA A 16 18.31 11.28 12.56
N HIS A 17 19.14 10.68 13.41
CA HIS A 17 20.61 10.81 13.33
C HIS A 17 21.20 10.14 12.08
N MET A 18 20.59 9.04 11.59
CA MET A 18 20.97 8.37 10.33
C MET A 18 20.56 9.18 9.09
N LEU A 19 19.44 9.91 9.16
CA LEU A 19 18.95 10.76 8.06
C LEU A 19 19.64 12.13 8.00
N LEU A 20 20.40 12.52 9.03
CA LEU A 20 20.95 13.88 9.18
C LEU A 20 22.34 14.09 8.58
N ARG A 21 23.06 13.04 8.17
CA ARG A 21 24.43 13.21 7.67
C ARG A 21 24.56 13.49 6.16
N ARG A 22 23.53 13.24 5.34
CA ARG A 22 23.51 13.61 3.91
C ARG A 22 22.12 13.37 3.30
N LYS A 23 21.60 14.32 2.51
CA LYS A 23 20.37 14.18 1.66
C LYS A 23 20.40 12.96 0.73
N SER A 24 21.58 12.34 0.54
CA SER A 24 21.84 11.26 -0.41
C SER A 24 21.51 9.85 0.09
N LEU A 25 21.37 9.62 1.40
CA LEU A 25 21.05 8.28 1.92
C LEU A 25 19.56 8.20 2.23
N ARG A 26 18.77 7.97 1.17
CA ARG A 26 17.31 7.69 1.21
C ARG A 26 17.05 6.34 1.86
N THR A 27 17.41 6.21 3.14
CA THR A 27 17.47 4.93 3.85
C THR A 27 16.78 5.03 5.19
N CYS A 28 16.02 4.00 5.56
CA CYS A 28 15.48 3.83 6.90
C CYS A 28 15.87 2.46 7.46
N SER A 29 16.03 2.37 8.78
CA SER A 29 16.30 1.12 9.51
C SER A 29 15.22 0.04 9.27
N CYS A 30 13.96 0.45 9.08
CA CYS A 30 12.86 -0.46 8.75
C CYS A 30 12.92 -1.04 7.32
N ARG A 31 13.86 -0.59 6.49
CA ARG A 31 14.08 -1.00 5.09
C ARG A 31 12.93 -0.77 4.11
N LEU A 32 11.76 -0.36 4.57
CA LEU A 32 10.59 -0.11 3.72
C LEU A 32 10.88 0.95 2.64
N TRP A 33 11.62 2.00 2.97
CA TRP A 33 11.97 3.02 1.97
C TRP A 33 12.82 2.43 0.83
N GLN A 34 13.75 1.54 1.13
CA GLN A 34 14.60 0.90 0.14
C GLN A 34 13.84 -0.11 -0.74
N ILE A 35 12.73 -0.67 -0.23
CA ILE A 35 11.88 -1.61 -0.96
C ILE A 35 10.87 -0.84 -1.82
N ASP A 36 10.20 0.15 -1.23
CA ASP A 36 9.08 0.86 -1.84
C ASP A 36 9.52 2.05 -2.71
N GLY A 37 10.76 2.55 -2.56
CA GLY A 37 11.27 3.71 -3.28
C GLY A 37 10.73 5.07 -2.81
N PHE A 38 9.88 5.09 -1.76
CA PHE A 38 9.36 6.31 -1.14
C PHE A 38 9.44 6.28 0.39
N PRO A 39 9.40 7.45 1.07
CA PRO A 39 9.58 7.52 2.52
C PRO A 39 8.54 6.71 3.31
N CYS A 40 9.02 5.80 4.15
CA CYS A 40 8.20 5.10 5.15
C CYS A 40 7.71 6.04 6.27
N THR A 41 6.82 5.59 7.16
CA THR A 41 6.27 6.42 8.25
C THR A 41 7.34 7.04 9.16
N HIS A 42 8.42 6.31 9.46
CA HIS A 42 9.56 6.82 10.24
C HIS A 42 10.29 7.95 9.49
N ALA A 43 10.53 7.74 8.20
CA ALA A 43 11.20 8.72 7.35
C ALA A 43 10.35 9.98 7.17
N VAL A 44 9.04 9.85 6.94
CA VAL A 44 8.11 10.98 6.87
C VAL A 44 8.17 11.81 8.15
N ALA A 45 8.10 11.16 9.31
CA ALA A 45 8.18 11.86 10.59
C ALA A 45 9.49 12.64 10.74
N ALA A 46 10.63 12.03 10.37
CA ALA A 46 11.94 12.68 10.44
C ALA A 46 12.09 13.84 9.43
N ILE A 47 11.56 13.71 8.22
CA ILE A 47 11.58 14.77 7.19
C ILE A 47 10.73 15.96 7.66
N LEU A 48 9.52 15.70 8.18
CA LEU A 48 8.64 16.74 8.69
C LEU A 48 9.24 17.44 9.92
N ALA A 49 9.96 16.72 10.78
CA ALA A 49 10.68 17.31 11.91
C ALA A 49 11.77 18.29 11.46
N LYS A 50 12.40 18.05 10.30
CA LYS A 50 13.35 18.98 9.65
C LYS A 50 12.67 20.13 8.89
N ARG A 51 11.34 20.12 8.79
CA ARG A 51 10.53 21.07 8.00
C ARG A 51 10.83 21.04 6.50
N ASP A 52 11.28 19.89 6.00
CA ASP A 52 11.47 19.68 4.56
C ASP A 52 10.19 19.11 3.91
N SER A 53 10.12 19.24 2.58
CA SER A 53 9.08 18.61 1.78
C SER A 53 9.34 17.10 1.62
N VAL A 54 8.37 16.27 2.02
CA VAL A 54 8.43 14.80 1.83
C VAL A 54 8.58 14.41 0.36
N TYR A 55 8.00 15.18 -0.55
CA TYR A 55 8.01 14.89 -1.99
C TYR A 55 9.40 15.03 -2.64
N ASP A 56 10.32 15.75 -1.99
CA ASP A 56 11.71 15.90 -2.45
C ASP A 56 12.53 14.63 -2.21
N TYR A 57 12.05 13.76 -1.31
CA TYR A 57 12.68 12.53 -0.89
C TYR A 57 12.12 11.30 -1.63
N VAL A 58 11.05 11.45 -2.39
CA VAL A 58 10.48 10.39 -3.24
C VAL A 58 11.36 10.17 -4.48
N GLU A 59 11.56 8.91 -4.85
CA GLU A 59 12.35 8.54 -6.02
C GLU A 59 11.73 9.06 -7.34
N TYR A 60 12.58 9.28 -8.35
CA TYR A 60 12.18 9.92 -9.60
C TYR A 60 11.10 9.13 -10.37
N TYR A 61 11.08 7.81 -10.25
CA TYR A 61 10.11 6.94 -10.93
C TYR A 61 8.65 7.22 -10.56
N TYR A 62 8.41 7.77 -9.37
CA TYR A 62 7.08 8.12 -8.89
C TYR A 62 6.67 9.57 -9.20
N LYS A 63 7.51 10.33 -9.92
CA LYS A 63 7.19 11.70 -10.34
C LYS A 63 6.42 11.70 -11.66
N THR A 64 5.57 12.72 -11.81
CA THR A 64 4.76 12.95 -13.01
C THR A 64 5.60 13.03 -14.29
N ASP A 65 6.81 13.59 -14.21
CA ASP A 65 7.72 13.67 -15.34
C ASP A 65 8.17 12.29 -15.85
N PHE A 66 8.46 11.36 -14.94
CA PHE A 66 8.81 9.99 -15.34
C PHE A 66 7.60 9.27 -15.91
N PHE A 67 6.43 9.41 -15.28
CA PHE A 67 5.18 8.85 -15.79
C PHE A 67 4.90 9.32 -17.23
N ARG A 68 4.99 10.63 -17.48
CA ARG A 68 4.78 11.19 -18.82
C ARG A 68 5.77 10.66 -19.85
N LYS A 69 7.06 10.53 -19.49
CA LYS A 69 8.09 9.95 -20.37
C LYS A 69 7.85 8.46 -20.63
N ALA A 70 7.47 7.69 -19.62
CA ALA A 70 7.18 6.27 -19.74
C ALA A 70 6.00 5.99 -20.69
N TYR A 71 5.03 6.90 -20.75
CA TYR A 71 3.85 6.82 -21.62
C TYR A 71 3.87 7.83 -22.78
N GLU A 72 5.05 8.38 -23.12
CA GLU A 72 5.18 9.33 -24.22
C GLU A 72 4.92 8.66 -25.57
N SER A 73 5.31 7.38 -25.68
CA SER A 73 5.06 6.58 -26.87
C SER A 73 3.62 6.04 -26.87
N PRO A 74 2.89 6.14 -28.00
CA PRO A 74 1.54 5.61 -28.08
C PRO A 74 1.55 4.08 -27.90
N ILE A 75 0.70 3.60 -27.00
CA ILE A 75 0.43 2.16 -26.86
C ILE A 75 -0.58 1.80 -27.94
N PHE A 76 -0.10 1.17 -29.01
CA PHE A 76 -0.97 0.73 -30.09
C PHE A 76 -1.87 -0.41 -29.61
N PRO A 77 -3.18 -0.38 -29.95
CA PRO A 77 -4.04 -1.51 -29.69
C PRO A 77 -3.52 -2.74 -30.44
N ILE A 78 -3.56 -3.91 -29.81
CA ILE A 78 -3.24 -5.17 -30.49
C ILE A 78 -4.30 -5.37 -31.58
N PRO A 79 -3.92 -5.42 -32.88
CA PRO A 79 -4.88 -5.69 -33.94
C PRO A 79 -5.41 -7.12 -33.73
N ASN A 80 -6.73 -7.30 -33.81
CA ASN A 80 -7.42 -8.60 -33.75
C ASN A 80 -7.55 -9.28 -32.36
N ILE A 81 -7.83 -8.55 -31.29
CA ILE A 81 -8.21 -9.19 -29.99
C ILE A 81 -9.52 -10.01 -30.09
N GLY A 82 -10.36 -9.79 -31.12
CA GLY A 82 -11.60 -10.52 -31.36
C GLY A 82 -11.62 -11.47 -32.56
N LYS A 83 -10.55 -11.51 -33.36
CA LYS A 83 -10.40 -12.48 -34.46
C LYS A 83 -9.13 -13.24 -34.17
N GLY A 84 -9.25 -14.51 -33.80
CA GLY A 84 -8.12 -15.37 -33.48
C GLY A 84 -6.97 -15.11 -34.45
N LEU A 85 -5.77 -14.91 -33.89
CA LEU A 85 -4.54 -14.77 -34.63
C LEU A 85 -4.57 -15.81 -35.77
N GLY A 86 -4.41 -15.31 -37.00
CA GLY A 86 -4.88 -15.95 -38.22
C GLY A 86 -4.67 -17.46 -38.28
N SER A 87 -5.67 -18.10 -38.90
CA SER A 87 -5.63 -19.48 -39.38
C SER A 87 -4.22 -19.91 -39.79
N ASN A 88 -3.60 -20.73 -38.94
CA ASN A 88 -2.65 -21.76 -39.31
C ASN A 88 -2.68 -22.76 -38.16
N GLY A 89 -3.23 -23.94 -38.45
CA GLY A 89 -3.76 -24.88 -37.47
C GLY A 89 -2.85 -25.13 -36.28
N SER A 90 -3.36 -24.77 -35.10
CA SER A 90 -3.16 -25.43 -33.80
C SER A 90 -3.68 -24.49 -32.71
N ALA A 91 -4.87 -24.76 -32.15
CA ALA A 91 -5.31 -24.34 -30.79
C ALA A 91 -4.96 -22.91 -30.27
N ALA A 92 -4.68 -21.93 -31.13
CA ALA A 92 -4.12 -20.64 -30.75
C ALA A 92 -5.25 -19.63 -30.50
N GLY A 93 -5.83 -19.66 -29.30
CA GLY A 93 -6.81 -18.65 -28.89
C GLY A 93 -7.76 -19.10 -27.78
N VAL A 94 -7.81 -20.40 -27.49
CA VAL A 94 -8.61 -20.90 -26.36
C VAL A 94 -7.73 -20.90 -25.12
N VAL A 95 -7.84 -19.84 -24.31
CA VAL A 95 -7.31 -19.86 -22.94
C VAL A 95 -8.16 -20.82 -22.13
N LEU A 96 -7.68 -22.05 -21.97
CA LEU A 96 -8.31 -23.01 -21.08
C LEU A 96 -8.13 -22.54 -19.64
N PRO A 97 -9.12 -22.74 -18.76
CA PRO A 97 -8.94 -22.47 -17.35
C PRO A 97 -7.75 -23.28 -16.83
N PRO A 98 -6.97 -22.75 -15.87
CA PRO A 98 -5.94 -23.52 -15.20
C PRO A 98 -6.52 -24.84 -14.72
N ILE A 99 -5.81 -25.95 -14.98
CA ILE A 99 -6.19 -27.25 -14.44
C ILE A 99 -5.88 -27.22 -12.94
N THR A 100 -6.80 -26.69 -12.15
CA THR A 100 -6.68 -26.64 -10.69
C THR A 100 -7.65 -27.64 -10.08
N THR A 101 -7.12 -28.58 -9.32
CA THR A 101 -7.93 -29.39 -8.41
C THR A 101 -8.22 -28.57 -7.16
N ARG A 102 -9.47 -28.65 -6.68
CA ARG A 102 -9.80 -28.08 -5.38
C ARG A 102 -9.05 -28.89 -4.31
N PRO A 103 -8.29 -28.25 -3.39
CA PRO A 103 -7.61 -28.98 -2.33
C PRO A 103 -8.60 -29.78 -1.50
N ALA A 104 -8.17 -30.96 -1.03
CA ALA A 104 -8.99 -31.82 -0.19
C ALA A 104 -9.42 -31.04 1.07
N GLY A 105 -10.74 -31.00 1.32
CA GLY A 105 -11.30 -30.36 2.51
C GLY A 105 -12.57 -29.54 2.28
N ARG A 106 -13.21 -29.18 3.40
CA ARG A 106 -14.35 -28.27 3.44
C ARG A 106 -13.88 -26.84 3.17
N PRO A 107 -14.54 -26.06 2.30
CA PRO A 107 -14.20 -24.65 2.13
C PRO A 107 -14.40 -23.93 3.44
N PRO A 108 -13.50 -23.00 3.81
CA PRO A 108 -13.69 -22.22 5.01
C PRO A 108 -14.98 -21.40 4.88
N THR A 109 -15.85 -21.47 5.89
CA THR A 109 -17.08 -20.66 5.94
C THR A 109 -16.76 -19.16 6.06
N LYS A 110 -15.57 -18.82 6.56
CA LYS A 110 -15.10 -17.44 6.71
C LYS A 110 -14.07 -17.13 5.62
N ARG A 111 -14.28 -16.01 4.92
CA ARG A 111 -13.30 -15.46 3.96
C ARG A 111 -11.97 -15.15 4.64
N ILE A 112 -10.86 -15.53 4.01
CA ILE A 112 -9.51 -15.09 4.39
C ILE A 112 -9.32 -13.66 3.90
N LYS A 113 -8.86 -12.77 4.78
CA LYS A 113 -8.64 -11.37 4.44
C LYS A 113 -7.27 -11.17 3.79
N ALA A 114 -7.20 -10.31 2.79
CA ALA A 114 -5.91 -9.88 2.25
C ALA A 114 -5.15 -8.99 3.25
N PHE A 115 -3.84 -8.87 3.03
CA PHE A 115 -3.00 -7.93 3.76
C PHE A 115 -3.52 -6.50 3.54
N GLY A 116 -3.72 -5.74 4.62
CA GLY A 116 -4.29 -4.38 4.58
C GLY A 116 -5.82 -4.29 4.71
N GLU A 117 -6.54 -5.41 4.76
CA GLU A 117 -7.99 -5.39 4.99
C GLU A 117 -8.35 -5.28 6.49
N PHE A 118 -8.49 -4.05 6.97
CA PHE A 118 -8.91 -3.79 8.35
C PHE A 118 -10.43 -3.68 8.49
N LYS A 119 -11.01 -4.34 9.50
CA LYS A 119 -12.41 -4.09 9.88
C LYS A 119 -12.45 -2.70 10.52
N ARG A 120 -13.16 -1.76 9.87
CA ARG A 120 -13.47 -0.48 10.52
C ARG A 120 -14.29 -0.77 11.78
N PRO A 121 -13.90 -0.24 12.95
CA PRO A 121 -14.69 -0.41 14.16
C PRO A 121 -16.05 0.25 13.93
N LEU A 122 -17.12 -0.46 14.31
CA LEU A 122 -18.47 0.10 14.30
C LEU A 122 -18.49 1.33 15.22
N LYS A 123 -18.73 2.51 14.63
CA LYS A 123 -18.90 3.78 15.35
C LYS A 123 -20.38 4.14 15.37
N CYS A 124 -20.84 4.59 16.53
CA CYS A 124 -22.20 5.09 16.69
C CYS A 124 -22.37 6.40 15.92
N SER A 125 -23.40 6.51 15.08
CA SER A 125 -23.68 7.76 14.35
C SER A 125 -24.27 8.89 15.20
N ARG A 126 -24.63 8.62 16.47
CA ARG A 126 -25.13 9.63 17.41
C ARG A 126 -24.02 10.25 18.25
N CYS A 127 -23.14 9.43 18.84
CA CYS A 127 -22.08 9.92 19.74
C CYS A 127 -20.65 9.73 19.20
N SER A 128 -20.50 9.18 17.98
CA SER A 128 -19.19 8.91 17.34
C SER A 128 -18.26 7.94 18.10
N VAL A 129 -18.72 7.37 19.22
CA VAL A 129 -17.97 6.38 20.00
C VAL A 129 -18.07 5.00 19.35
N ALA A 130 -16.95 4.27 19.34
CA ALA A 130 -16.90 2.90 18.85
C ALA A 130 -17.63 1.92 19.81
N ARG A 131 -17.87 0.68 19.34
CA ARG A 131 -18.44 -0.47 20.08
C ARG A 131 -19.96 -0.62 20.06
N HIS A 132 -20.72 0.40 19.69
CA HIS A 132 -22.18 0.30 19.66
C HIS A 132 -22.78 1.02 18.44
N ASN A 133 -24.03 0.72 18.11
CA ASN A 133 -24.76 1.37 17.03
C ASN A 133 -25.72 2.43 17.59
N ARG A 134 -26.37 3.20 16.72
CA ARG A 134 -27.34 4.23 17.14
C ARG A 134 -28.50 3.66 17.97
N LYS A 135 -28.95 2.43 17.68
CA LYS A 135 -30.08 1.78 18.37
C LYS A 135 -29.75 1.41 19.82
N THR A 136 -28.50 1.05 20.11
CA THR A 136 -28.04 0.70 21.46
C THR A 136 -27.31 1.83 22.16
N CYS A 137 -27.43 3.06 21.63
CA CYS A 137 -26.78 4.24 22.19
C CYS A 137 -27.52 4.73 23.43
N LYS A 138 -26.80 4.83 24.56
CA LYS A 138 -27.32 5.36 25.83
C LYS A 138 -27.04 6.86 26.03
N ALA A 139 -26.46 7.53 25.03
CA ALA A 139 -26.16 8.96 25.13
C ALA A 139 -27.47 9.77 25.07
N ILE A 140 -27.75 10.50 26.15
CA ILE A 140 -28.78 11.54 26.18
C ILE A 140 -28.26 12.70 25.32
N ILE A 141 -29.11 13.25 24.45
CA ILE A 141 -28.77 14.45 23.65
C ILE A 141 -28.73 15.64 24.59
#